data_AF-A0A1R4HW75-F1
#
_entry.id   AF-A0A1R4HW75-F1
#
_cell.length_a   1.000
_cell.length_b   1.000
_cell.length_c   1.000
_cell.angle_alpha   90.00
_cell.angle_beta   90.00
_cell.angle_gamma   90.00
#
_symmetry.space_group_name_H-M   'P 1'
#
loop_
_entity.id
_entity.type
_entity.pdbx_description
1 polymer ?
#
loop_
_entity_poly.entity_id
_entity_poly.type
_entity_poly.pdbx_seq_one_letter_code
_entity_poly.pdbx_strand_id
1 'polypeptide(L)'
;MKHNARKRILVPLAAGVLATLLLAGCTQPATTTTTDADGNTVTIDWVDYPANAGIPASDVLALPMAEEVEARANQLISEVKDALEAEYGITEWTTSNEGGWFPEEGNGYGGTSLLTTYNSASYGAEIRIPVEQWDDVIDTVRTITQKYEISEERNETYIEEYPEWMRFGGFYRGTESFDIMVQDDTLNPEHATSDSDDELVTGVSLLYVITTISKGDRDEFIQRAAPYEGLRLPEATTSD
;
A
#
# COMPACT_ATOMS: atom_id res chain seq x y z
N MET A 1 50.33 -42.72 47.86
CA MET A 1 49.08 -43.23 47.22
C MET A 1 48.92 -42.46 45.91
N LYS A 2 49.44 -43.00 44.81
CA LYS A 2 48.71 -43.74 43.76
C LYS A 2 47.80 -42.85 42.89
N HIS A 3 48.28 -42.66 41.65
CA HIS A 3 47.53 -42.65 40.38
C HIS A 3 46.73 -41.36 40.06
N ASN A 4 46.71 -40.78 38.85
CA ASN A 4 46.89 -41.35 37.51
C ASN A 4 47.31 -40.31 36.46
N ALA A 5 48.12 -40.78 35.51
CA ALA A 5 48.47 -40.12 34.25
C ALA A 5 47.25 -39.96 33.33
N ARG A 6 47.06 -38.76 32.76
CA ARG A 6 46.08 -38.52 31.69
C ARG A 6 46.69 -38.90 30.34
N LYS A 7 46.16 -39.96 29.73
CA LYS A 7 46.41 -40.36 28.34
C LYS A 7 45.84 -39.30 27.40
N ARG A 8 46.65 -38.83 26.45
CA ARG A 8 46.22 -38.09 25.27
C ARG A 8 45.62 -39.10 24.28
N ILE A 9 44.37 -38.90 23.89
CA ILE A 9 43.72 -39.64 22.80
C ILE A 9 43.65 -38.69 21.61
N LEU A 10 44.31 -39.06 20.51
CA LEU A 10 44.12 -38.44 19.20
C LEU A 10 42.71 -38.78 18.70
N VAL A 11 41.93 -37.77 18.35
CA VAL A 11 40.69 -37.90 17.59
C VAL A 11 41.04 -37.75 16.10
N PRO A 12 40.65 -38.70 15.22
CA PRO A 12 40.88 -38.56 13.79
C PRO A 12 39.93 -37.50 13.20
N LEU A 13 40.50 -36.63 12.37
CA LEU A 13 39.81 -35.63 11.56
C LEU A 13 38.99 -36.36 10.48
N ALA A 14 37.68 -36.44 10.64
CA ALA A 14 36.78 -36.85 9.56
C ALA A 14 36.32 -35.59 8.80
N ALA A 15 36.87 -35.39 7.61
CA ALA A 15 36.43 -34.35 6.69
C ALA A 15 35.07 -34.73 6.11
N GLY A 16 33.99 -34.20 6.69
CA GLY A 16 32.66 -34.23 6.10
C GLY A 16 32.55 -33.12 5.07
N VAL A 17 32.47 -33.50 3.79
CA VAL A 17 32.06 -32.59 2.72
C VAL A 17 30.59 -32.25 2.95
N LEU A 18 30.33 -31.03 3.41
CA LEU A 18 29.00 -30.45 3.49
C LEU A 18 28.56 -30.12 2.05
N ALA A 19 27.79 -31.01 1.44
CA ALA A 19 27.10 -30.71 0.19
C ALA A 19 25.88 -29.84 0.51
N THR A 20 26.07 -28.53 0.53
CA THR A 20 24.97 -27.56 0.59
C THR A 20 24.27 -27.57 -0.76
N LEU A 21 23.26 -28.43 -0.92
CA LEU A 21 22.29 -28.34 -2.01
C LEU A 21 21.50 -27.05 -1.82
N LEU A 22 21.90 -26.00 -2.55
CA LEU A 22 21.04 -24.85 -2.80
C LEU A 22 19.89 -25.34 -3.69
N LEU A 23 18.86 -25.91 -3.07
CA LEU A 23 17.56 -26.04 -3.70
C LEU A 23 17.10 -24.61 -3.96
N ALA A 24 17.07 -24.21 -5.24
CA ALA A 24 16.19 -23.15 -5.69
C ALA A 24 14.78 -23.62 -5.32
N GLY A 25 14.32 -23.23 -4.13
CA GLY A 25 13.04 -23.64 -3.59
C GLY A 25 11.96 -23.11 -4.51
N CYS A 26 11.28 -24.00 -5.23
CA CYS A 26 9.98 -23.67 -5.77
C CYS A 26 9.09 -23.38 -4.56
N THR A 27 8.80 -22.11 -4.29
CA THR A 27 7.85 -21.71 -3.26
C THR A 27 6.54 -22.41 -3.60
N GLN A 28 6.08 -23.29 -2.71
CA GLN A 28 4.78 -23.95 -2.93
C GLN A 28 3.69 -22.88 -2.85
N PRO A 29 2.66 -22.95 -3.73
CA PRO A 29 1.56 -22.00 -3.69
C PRO A 29 0.88 -22.06 -2.32
N ALA A 30 0.43 -20.91 -1.83
CA ALA A 30 -0.30 -20.86 -0.57
C ALA A 30 -1.61 -21.66 -0.71
N THR A 31 -1.94 -22.48 0.29
CA THR A 31 -3.18 -23.25 0.31
C THR A 31 -3.86 -23.13 1.67
N THR A 32 -5.17 -23.32 1.71
CA THR A 32 -5.95 -23.39 2.96
C THR A 32 -6.92 -24.55 2.88
N THR A 33 -6.97 -25.35 3.94
CA THR A 33 -7.91 -26.47 4.04
C THR A 33 -9.13 -26.04 4.85
N THR A 34 -10.31 -26.22 4.28
CA THR A 34 -11.61 -25.93 4.91
C THR A 34 -12.54 -27.14 4.79
N THR A 35 -13.74 -27.02 5.35
CA THR A 35 -14.82 -28.02 5.24
C THR A 35 -15.96 -27.42 4.42
N ASP A 36 -16.40 -28.12 3.38
CA ASP A 36 -17.55 -27.69 2.57
C ASP A 36 -18.89 -27.93 3.28
N ALA A 37 -20.00 -27.53 2.64
CA ALA A 37 -21.34 -27.68 3.19
C ALA A 37 -21.77 -29.15 3.42
N ASP A 38 -21.15 -30.10 2.70
CA ASP A 38 -21.42 -31.53 2.81
C ASP A 38 -20.53 -32.22 3.86
N GLY A 39 -19.63 -31.47 4.50
CA GLY A 39 -18.72 -31.97 5.53
C GLY A 39 -17.42 -32.55 4.98
N ASN A 40 -17.12 -32.40 3.69
CA ASN A 40 -15.87 -32.87 3.10
C ASN A 40 -14.75 -31.85 3.33
N THR A 41 -13.55 -32.36 3.54
CA THR A 41 -12.34 -31.54 3.55
C THR A 41 -12.00 -31.10 2.13
N VAL A 42 -11.91 -29.79 1.91
CA VAL A 42 -11.52 -29.18 0.63
C VAL A 42 -10.26 -28.36 0.84
N THR A 43 -9.30 -28.48 -0.08
CA THR A 43 -8.11 -27.63 -0.13
C THR A 43 -8.32 -26.57 -1.19
N ILE A 44 -8.19 -25.31 -0.79
CA ILE A 44 -8.28 -24.13 -1.64
C ILE A 44 -6.86 -23.68 -1.96
N ASP A 45 -6.59 -23.47 -3.24
CA ASP A 45 -5.32 -22.93 -3.73
C ASP A 45 -5.47 -21.41 -3.90
N TRP A 46 -4.58 -20.64 -3.29
CA TRP A 46 -4.61 -19.17 -3.37
C TRP A 46 -4.09 -18.65 -4.71
N VAL A 47 -3.50 -19.50 -5.56
CA VAL A 47 -3.13 -19.15 -6.93
C VAL A 47 -4.33 -18.64 -7.74
N ASP A 48 -5.54 -19.13 -7.48
CA ASP A 48 -6.74 -18.75 -8.24
C ASP A 48 -7.45 -17.50 -7.68
N TYR A 49 -6.99 -16.96 -6.54
CA TYR A 49 -7.57 -15.79 -5.89
C TYR A 49 -7.51 -14.57 -6.82
N PRO A 50 -8.64 -13.87 -7.07
CA PRO A 50 -8.70 -12.85 -8.12
C PRO A 50 -8.21 -11.46 -7.69
N ALA A 51 -7.92 -11.26 -6.40
CA ALA A 51 -7.38 -10.01 -5.85
C ALA A 51 -5.91 -10.21 -5.43
N ASN A 52 -5.20 -9.12 -5.11
CA ASN A 52 -3.83 -9.20 -4.62
C ASN A 52 -3.76 -9.74 -3.18
N ALA A 53 -2.63 -10.36 -2.83
CA ALA A 53 -2.34 -10.79 -1.47
C ALA A 53 -2.51 -9.64 -0.48
N GLY A 54 -3.17 -9.92 0.65
CA GLY A 54 -3.47 -8.93 1.68
C GLY A 54 -4.69 -8.05 1.41
N ILE A 55 -5.31 -8.12 0.23
CA ILE A 55 -6.53 -7.37 -0.11
C ILE A 55 -7.75 -8.29 -0.06
N PRO A 56 -8.69 -8.09 0.87
CA PRO A 56 -9.96 -8.82 0.89
C PRO A 56 -10.82 -8.48 -0.34
N ALA A 57 -11.38 -9.50 -0.98
CA ALA A 57 -12.26 -9.32 -2.14
C ALA A 57 -13.51 -8.47 -1.81
N SER A 58 -13.99 -8.53 -0.56
CA SER A 58 -15.09 -7.68 -0.09
C SER A 58 -14.77 -6.20 -0.17
N ASP A 59 -13.51 -5.83 0.09
CA ASP A 59 -13.08 -4.44 0.14
C ASP A 59 -13.07 -3.86 -1.27
N VAL A 60 -12.55 -4.63 -2.24
CA VAL A 60 -12.60 -4.29 -3.67
C VAL A 60 -14.05 -4.17 -4.16
N LEU A 61 -14.93 -5.11 -3.78
CA LEU A 61 -16.32 -5.11 -4.22
C LEU A 61 -17.17 -3.97 -3.63
N ALA A 62 -16.72 -3.36 -2.54
CA ALA A 62 -17.34 -2.19 -1.92
C ALA A 62 -16.92 -0.87 -2.58
N LEU A 63 -15.90 -0.89 -3.44
CA LEU A 63 -15.36 0.30 -4.10
C LEU A 63 -16.04 0.62 -5.44
N PRO A 64 -15.91 1.86 -5.94
CA PRO A 64 -16.33 2.24 -7.28
C PRO A 64 -15.61 1.40 -8.33
N MET A 65 -16.32 1.07 -9.41
CA MET A 65 -15.70 0.36 -10.54
C MET A 65 -14.75 1.28 -11.30
N ALA A 66 -13.80 0.71 -12.05
CA ALA A 66 -12.78 1.47 -12.78
C ALA A 66 -13.35 2.62 -13.63
N GLU A 67 -14.50 2.41 -14.28
CA GLU A 67 -15.16 3.39 -15.14
C GLU A 67 -15.72 4.61 -14.39
N GLU A 68 -15.86 4.54 -13.07
CA GLU A 68 -16.37 5.62 -12.21
C GLU A 68 -15.26 6.38 -11.48
N VAL A 69 -14.05 5.80 -11.42
CA VAL A 69 -12.95 6.27 -10.59
C VAL A 69 -12.44 7.66 -11.00
N GLU A 70 -12.14 7.89 -12.27
CA GLU A 70 -11.56 9.18 -12.70
C GLU A 70 -12.49 10.36 -12.39
N ALA A 71 -13.79 10.19 -12.65
CA ALA A 71 -14.80 11.22 -12.38
C ALA A 71 -14.88 11.53 -10.88
N ARG A 72 -14.86 10.47 -10.06
CA ARG A 72 -14.85 10.58 -8.60
C ARG A 72 -13.58 11.24 -8.07
N ALA A 73 -12.41 10.82 -8.55
CA ALA A 73 -11.12 11.38 -8.17
C ALA A 73 -11.05 12.87 -8.50
N ASN A 74 -11.45 13.26 -9.71
CA ASN A 74 -11.49 14.66 -10.13
C ASN A 74 -12.42 15.50 -9.26
N GLN A 75 -13.60 14.96 -8.89
CA GLN A 75 -14.52 15.66 -8.01
C GLN A 75 -13.93 15.86 -6.61
N LEU A 76 -13.38 14.80 -6.00
CA LEU A 76 -12.75 14.87 -4.68
C LEU A 76 -11.58 15.86 -4.66
N ILE A 77 -10.66 15.75 -5.63
CA ILE A 77 -9.49 16.63 -5.73
C ILE A 77 -9.94 18.09 -5.91
N SER A 78 -10.94 18.35 -6.76
CA SER A 78 -11.47 19.71 -6.95
C SER A 78 -12.05 20.27 -5.66
N GLU A 79 -12.87 19.51 -4.94
CA GLU A 79 -13.45 19.95 -3.67
C GLU A 79 -12.38 20.24 -2.61
N VAL A 80 -11.33 19.41 -2.55
CA VAL A 80 -10.18 19.64 -1.66
C VAL A 80 -9.46 20.93 -2.03
N LYS A 81 -9.13 21.14 -3.31
CA LYS A 81 -8.45 22.36 -3.77
C LYS A 81 -9.28 23.61 -3.49
N ASP A 82 -10.58 23.58 -3.74
CA ASP A 82 -11.49 24.71 -3.52
C ASP A 82 -11.54 25.09 -2.02
N ALA A 83 -11.59 24.10 -1.13
CA ALA A 83 -11.58 24.35 0.30
C ALA A 83 -10.24 24.92 0.79
N LEU A 84 -9.12 24.35 0.31
CA LEU A 84 -7.79 24.82 0.66
C LEU A 84 -7.50 26.23 0.13
N GLU A 85 -8.02 26.57 -1.06
CA GLU A 85 -8.02 27.93 -1.59
C GLU A 85 -8.80 28.88 -0.68
N ALA A 86 -10.03 28.51 -0.31
CA ALA A 86 -10.90 29.37 0.48
C ALA A 86 -10.37 29.64 1.90
N GLU A 87 -9.76 28.64 2.54
CA GLU A 87 -9.31 28.74 3.93
C GLU A 87 -7.86 29.21 4.08
N TYR A 88 -6.98 28.81 3.16
CA TYR A 88 -5.53 29.03 3.28
C TYR A 88 -4.92 29.79 2.09
N GLY A 89 -5.70 30.13 1.07
CA GLY A 89 -5.23 30.89 -0.10
C GLY A 89 -4.39 30.09 -1.10
N ILE A 90 -4.46 28.76 -1.07
CA ILE A 90 -3.69 27.87 -1.96
C ILE A 90 -4.30 27.83 -3.37
N THR A 91 -3.75 28.61 -4.30
CA THR A 91 -4.35 28.86 -5.64
C THR A 91 -3.52 28.34 -6.82
N GLU A 92 -2.19 28.35 -6.72
CA GLU A 92 -1.28 28.04 -7.83
C GLU A 92 -0.89 26.55 -7.86
N TRP A 93 -1.86 25.71 -8.22
CA TRP A 93 -1.64 24.27 -8.34
C TRP A 93 -0.95 23.90 -9.65
N THR A 94 0.17 23.20 -9.54
CA THR A 94 0.90 22.55 -10.62
C THR A 94 0.66 21.04 -10.61
N THR A 95 0.93 20.40 -11.74
CA THR A 95 0.81 18.96 -11.90
C THR A 95 2.18 18.38 -12.23
N SER A 96 2.65 17.40 -11.45
CA SER A 96 4.00 16.82 -11.60
C SER A 96 4.02 15.46 -12.31
N ASN A 97 2.87 14.83 -12.58
CA ASN A 97 2.74 13.62 -13.40
C ASN A 97 1.36 13.53 -14.08
N GLU A 98 1.21 12.68 -15.10
CA GLU A 98 -0.01 12.60 -15.92
C GLU A 98 -1.13 11.74 -15.32
N GLY A 99 -0.92 11.10 -14.16
CA GLY A 99 -1.81 10.05 -13.66
C GLY A 99 -1.90 8.84 -14.62
N GLY A 100 -2.60 7.78 -14.22
CA GLY A 100 -2.81 6.64 -15.10
C GLY A 100 -3.33 5.38 -14.44
N TRP A 101 -3.62 4.39 -15.29
CA TRP A 101 -4.07 3.05 -14.92
C TRP A 101 -2.93 2.04 -15.06
N PHE A 102 -2.79 1.20 -14.05
CA PHE A 102 -1.74 0.19 -13.92
C PHE A 102 -2.41 -1.16 -13.62
N PRO A 103 -2.36 -2.14 -14.53
CA PRO A 103 -2.84 -3.49 -14.23
C PRO A 103 -2.01 -4.16 -13.14
N GLU A 104 -2.65 -4.89 -12.25
CA GLU A 104 -1.98 -5.75 -11.27
C GLU A 104 -1.75 -7.13 -11.93
N GLU A 105 -0.54 -7.42 -12.40
CA GLU A 105 -0.29 -8.64 -13.19
C GLU A 105 -0.34 -9.93 -12.34
N GLY A 106 0.04 -9.84 -11.07
CA GLY A 106 0.12 -10.95 -10.14
C GLY A 106 -0.77 -10.75 -8.91
N ASN A 107 -1.11 -11.85 -8.24
CA ASN A 107 -1.90 -11.82 -7.01
C ASN A 107 -1.07 -12.03 -5.73
N GLY A 108 0.27 -12.03 -5.80
CA GLY A 108 1.14 -12.36 -4.67
C GLY A 108 1.13 -13.84 -4.21
N TYR A 109 0.28 -14.68 -4.79
CA TYR A 109 0.18 -16.13 -4.52
C TYR A 109 0.63 -16.99 -5.71
N GLY A 110 1.27 -16.37 -6.71
CA GLY A 110 1.76 -17.01 -7.92
C GLY A 110 0.75 -17.13 -9.06
N GLY A 111 -0.44 -16.51 -8.93
CA GLY A 111 -1.45 -16.45 -9.98
C GLY A 111 -1.74 -15.03 -10.45
N THR A 112 -2.78 -14.87 -11.25
CA THR A 112 -3.14 -13.60 -11.91
C THR A 112 -4.25 -12.88 -11.17
N SER A 113 -4.04 -11.59 -10.93
CA SER A 113 -5.02 -10.66 -10.38
C SER A 113 -5.91 -10.10 -11.49
N LEU A 114 -7.15 -9.76 -11.12
CA LEU A 114 -8.10 -9.03 -11.99
C LEU A 114 -8.17 -7.54 -11.61
N LEU A 115 -7.30 -7.09 -10.71
CA LEU A 115 -7.30 -5.73 -10.22
C LEU A 115 -6.54 -4.79 -11.17
N THR A 116 -6.92 -3.53 -11.11
CA THR A 116 -6.16 -2.43 -11.70
C THR A 116 -6.11 -1.26 -10.73
N THR A 117 -4.95 -0.61 -10.65
CA THR A 117 -4.71 0.54 -9.82
C THR A 117 -4.74 1.81 -10.65
N TYR A 118 -5.54 2.78 -10.21
CA TYR A 118 -5.51 4.14 -10.72
C TYR A 118 -4.69 5.02 -9.78
N ASN A 119 -3.74 5.75 -10.35
CA ASN A 119 -3.08 6.86 -9.68
C ASN A 119 -3.56 8.15 -10.34
N SER A 120 -4.05 9.10 -9.55
CA SER A 120 -4.32 10.44 -10.07
C SER A 120 -3.01 11.11 -10.49
N ALA A 121 -3.14 12.18 -11.27
CA ALA A 121 -2.08 13.18 -11.33
C ALA A 121 -1.72 13.64 -9.91
N SER A 122 -0.44 13.88 -9.63
CA SER A 122 0.00 14.54 -8.41
C SER A 122 -0.14 16.05 -8.56
N TYR A 123 -0.75 16.70 -7.57
CA TYR A 123 -0.96 18.14 -7.56
C TYR A 123 -0.10 18.77 -6.48
N GLY A 124 0.71 19.76 -6.84
CA GLY A 124 1.56 20.51 -5.91
C GLY A 124 1.23 22.00 -5.93
N ALA A 125 1.31 22.67 -4.80
CA ALA A 125 1.24 24.13 -4.72
C ALA A 125 2.43 24.65 -3.91
N GLU A 126 3.26 25.48 -4.54
CA GLU A 126 4.42 26.10 -3.91
C GLU A 126 3.97 27.28 -3.05
N ILE A 127 3.77 27.03 -1.76
CA ILE A 127 3.30 28.03 -0.80
C ILE A 127 3.84 27.75 0.59
N ARG A 128 4.26 28.79 1.29
CA ARG A 128 4.62 28.67 2.72
C ARG A 128 3.36 28.76 3.57
N ILE A 129 2.99 27.62 4.17
CA ILE A 129 1.98 27.55 5.22
C ILE A 129 2.68 27.61 6.58
N PRO A 130 2.27 28.51 7.50
CA PRO A 130 2.80 28.51 8.86
C PRO A 130 2.65 27.14 9.52
N VAL A 131 3.69 26.67 10.22
CA VAL A 131 3.72 25.32 10.82
C VAL A 131 2.53 25.10 11.78
N GLU A 132 2.10 26.15 12.47
CA GLU A 132 0.94 26.11 13.37
C GLU A 132 -0.41 25.86 12.67
N GLN A 133 -0.47 25.96 11.34
CA GLN A 133 -1.68 25.70 10.54
C GLN A 133 -1.64 24.34 9.83
N TRP A 134 -0.54 23.58 9.92
CA TRP A 134 -0.40 22.34 9.17
C TRP A 134 -1.45 21.31 9.56
N ASP A 135 -1.72 21.15 10.86
CA ASP A 135 -2.76 20.24 11.33
C ASP A 135 -4.15 20.67 10.85
N ASP A 136 -4.46 21.98 10.86
CA ASP A 136 -5.74 22.50 10.36
C ASP A 136 -5.93 22.19 8.86
N VAL A 137 -4.86 22.29 8.06
CA VAL A 137 -4.87 21.94 6.62
C VAL A 137 -5.23 20.47 6.44
N ILE A 138 -4.59 19.57 7.20
CA ILE A 138 -4.89 18.13 7.16
C ILE A 138 -6.33 17.86 7.60
N ASP A 139 -6.80 18.55 8.64
CA ASP A 139 -8.16 18.42 9.18
C ASP A 139 -9.23 18.87 8.17
N THR A 140 -8.95 19.90 7.39
CA THR A 140 -9.80 20.36 6.28
C THR A 140 -9.95 19.28 5.23
N VAL A 141 -8.84 18.65 4.81
CA VAL A 141 -8.86 17.54 3.85
C VAL A 141 -9.60 16.34 4.43
N ARG A 142 -9.36 15.98 5.70
CA ARG A 142 -10.09 14.90 6.41
C ARG A 142 -11.59 15.10 6.34
N THR A 143 -12.06 16.32 6.58
CA THR A 143 -13.49 16.65 6.57
C THR A 143 -14.12 16.41 5.20
N ILE A 144 -13.38 16.67 4.13
CA ILE A 144 -13.86 16.46 2.76
C ILE A 144 -13.82 14.98 2.41
N THR A 145 -12.72 14.27 2.69
CA THR A 145 -12.59 12.85 2.38
C THR A 145 -13.63 11.99 3.10
N GLN A 146 -14.04 12.38 4.31
CA GLN A 146 -15.14 11.72 5.04
C GLN A 146 -16.46 11.73 4.28
N LYS A 147 -16.76 12.75 3.46
CA LYS A 147 -17.96 12.76 2.59
C LYS A 147 -17.93 11.66 1.53
N TYR A 148 -16.73 11.21 1.19
CA TYR A 148 -16.45 10.14 0.24
C TYR A 148 -16.30 8.78 0.94
N GLU A 149 -16.53 8.73 2.26
CA GLU A 149 -16.30 7.58 3.14
C GLU A 149 -14.82 7.16 3.21
N ILE A 150 -13.91 8.05 2.80
CA ILE A 150 -12.47 7.85 2.90
C ILE A 150 -12.04 8.49 4.22
N SER A 151 -11.75 7.66 5.20
CA SER A 151 -11.50 8.09 6.59
C SER A 151 -10.11 7.69 7.07
N GLU A 152 -9.71 8.24 8.21
CA GLU A 152 -8.44 7.87 8.83
C GLU A 152 -8.57 6.46 9.46
N GLU A 153 -8.33 5.42 8.67
CA GLU A 153 -8.00 4.09 9.18
C GLU A 153 -6.55 3.79 8.82
N ARG A 154 -5.62 4.27 9.65
CA ARG A 154 -4.25 3.75 9.66
C ARG A 154 -4.12 2.75 10.79
N ASN A 155 -3.81 1.50 10.45
CA ASN A 155 -3.27 0.53 11.40
C ASN A 155 -1.96 1.13 11.94
N GLU A 156 -1.86 1.37 13.25
CA GLU A 156 -0.85 2.18 13.96
C GLU A 156 0.62 1.70 13.84
N THR A 157 0.96 0.80 12.92
CA THR A 157 2.21 0.04 12.95
C THR A 157 3.42 0.78 12.35
N TYR A 158 3.21 1.87 11.62
CA TYR A 158 4.28 2.72 11.08
C TYR A 158 3.92 4.20 11.28
N ILE A 159 4.12 4.69 12.50
CA ILE A 159 4.37 6.12 12.74
C ILE A 159 5.88 6.23 12.88
N GLU A 160 6.57 6.32 11.74
CA GLU A 160 7.83 7.05 11.78
C GLU A 160 7.44 8.49 12.11
N GLU A 161 7.98 9.05 13.20
CA GLU A 161 7.76 10.45 13.52
C GLU A 161 8.24 11.25 12.30
N TYR A 162 7.29 11.80 11.53
CA TYR A 162 7.65 12.66 10.40
C TYR A 162 8.54 13.79 10.93
N PRO A 163 9.58 14.17 10.18
CA PRO A 163 10.46 15.23 10.61
C PRO A 163 9.67 16.53 10.83
N GLU A 164 10.19 17.43 11.66
CA GLU A 164 9.48 18.68 12.02
C GLU A 164 9.16 19.57 10.80
N TRP A 165 9.84 19.35 9.67
CA TRP A 165 9.66 20.06 8.41
C TRP A 165 8.62 19.42 7.47
N MET A 166 7.91 18.37 7.91
CA MET A 166 6.87 17.69 7.12
C MET A 166 5.68 17.26 7.99
N ARG A 167 4.47 17.36 7.43
CA ARG A 167 3.25 16.74 7.94
C ARG A 167 2.54 16.00 6.82
N PHE A 168 1.98 14.85 7.18
CA PHE A 168 1.32 13.95 6.25
C PHE A 168 -0.05 13.56 6.79
N GLY A 169 -1.06 13.60 5.93
CA GLY A 169 -2.38 13.05 6.18
C GLY A 169 -2.71 12.02 5.12
N GLY A 170 -2.98 10.78 5.54
CA GLY A 170 -3.45 9.70 4.66
C GLY A 170 -4.83 9.24 5.09
N PHE A 171 -5.74 9.18 4.14
CA PHE A 171 -7.12 8.75 4.36
C PHE A 171 -7.41 7.53 3.50
N TYR A 172 -8.14 6.55 4.02
CA TYR A 172 -8.31 5.23 3.42
C TYR A 172 -9.76 4.74 3.45
N ARG A 173 -10.12 3.92 2.47
CA ARG A 173 -11.31 3.06 2.43
C ARG A 173 -10.97 1.81 1.64
N GLY A 174 -10.70 0.69 2.32
CA GLY A 174 -10.20 -0.51 1.64
C GLY A 174 -8.89 -0.21 0.89
N THR A 175 -8.90 -0.37 -0.44
CA THR A 175 -7.77 -0.05 -1.34
C THR A 175 -7.85 1.33 -2.00
N GLU A 176 -8.79 2.19 -1.59
CA GLU A 176 -8.85 3.61 -1.98
C GLU A 176 -8.12 4.46 -0.94
N SER A 177 -7.26 5.38 -1.40
CA SER A 177 -6.60 6.36 -0.55
C SER A 177 -6.59 7.78 -1.14
N PHE A 178 -6.54 8.75 -0.24
CA PHE A 178 -6.24 10.13 -0.56
C PHE A 178 -5.16 10.62 0.40
N ASP A 179 -4.06 11.11 -0.15
CA ASP A 179 -2.90 11.55 0.60
C ASP A 179 -2.69 13.05 0.40
N ILE A 180 -2.36 13.73 1.49
CA ILE A 180 -1.92 15.12 1.52
C ILE A 180 -0.60 15.21 2.28
N MET A 181 0.32 16.00 1.77
CA MET A 181 1.56 16.35 2.44
C MET A 181 1.72 17.86 2.48
N VAL A 182 2.09 18.40 3.64
CA VAL A 182 2.51 19.79 3.84
C VAL A 182 3.97 19.77 4.26
N GLN A 183 4.83 20.52 3.58
CA GLN A 183 6.26 20.55 3.91
C GLN A 183 6.89 21.93 3.75
N ASP A 184 7.95 22.16 4.51
CA ASP A 184 8.86 23.30 4.34
C ASP A 184 10.30 22.82 4.58
N ASP A 185 10.97 22.37 3.52
CA ASP A 185 12.33 21.84 3.56
C ASP A 185 13.36 22.91 3.95
N THR A 186 13.00 24.20 3.99
CA THR A 186 13.86 25.23 4.59
C THR A 186 14.03 25.08 6.10
N LEU A 187 13.16 24.29 6.74
CA LEU A 187 13.27 23.89 8.15
C LEU A 187 14.12 22.62 8.33
N ASN A 188 14.51 21.95 7.24
CA ASN A 188 15.34 20.75 7.30
C ASN A 188 16.81 21.13 7.60
N PRO A 189 17.39 20.66 8.72
CA PRO A 189 18.77 20.97 9.07
C PRO A 189 19.80 20.39 8.11
N GLU A 190 19.41 19.38 7.33
CA GLU A 190 20.23 18.73 6.30
C GLU A 190 19.99 19.30 4.90
N HIS A 191 19.17 20.36 4.76
CA HIS A 191 18.94 21.03 3.48
C HIS A 191 20.26 21.60 2.93
N ALA A 192 21.00 20.76 2.21
CA ALA A 192 21.94 21.22 1.23
C ALA A 192 21.11 21.89 0.13
N THR A 193 21.59 23.00 -0.43
CA THR A 193 21.04 23.62 -1.63
C THR A 193 21.24 22.70 -2.85
N SER A 194 20.82 21.44 -2.76
CA SER A 194 20.94 20.48 -3.85
C SER A 194 20.01 20.96 -4.95
N ASP A 195 20.57 21.12 -6.15
CA ASP A 195 19.94 21.62 -7.38
C ASP A 195 18.86 20.66 -7.94
N SER A 196 18.05 20.06 -7.05
CA SER A 196 16.86 19.29 -7.39
C SER A 196 15.78 20.31 -7.76
N ASP A 197 15.84 20.82 -8.99
CA ASP A 197 14.87 21.80 -9.53
C ASP A 197 13.43 21.24 -9.60
N ASP A 198 13.24 19.94 -9.36
CA ASP A 198 11.98 19.22 -9.55
C ASP A 198 11.25 18.87 -8.24
N GLU A 199 11.83 19.13 -7.06
CA GLU A 199 11.20 18.82 -5.77
C GLU A 199 10.58 20.05 -5.10
N LEU A 200 9.37 19.87 -4.55
CA LEU A 200 8.61 20.92 -3.87
C LEU A 200 9.35 21.38 -2.59
N VAL A 201 10.16 22.44 -2.63
CA VAL A 201 10.92 22.88 -1.44
C VAL A 201 10.00 23.29 -0.27
N THR A 202 8.91 24.00 -0.57
CA THR A 202 7.91 24.39 0.43
C THR A 202 6.53 24.36 -0.22
N GLY A 203 5.57 23.66 0.37
CA GLY A 203 4.24 23.60 -0.23
C GLY A 203 3.32 22.53 0.29
N VAL A 204 2.25 22.32 -0.47
CA VAL A 204 1.27 21.25 -0.29
C VAL A 204 1.27 20.35 -1.51
N SER A 205 1.15 19.04 -1.31
CA SER A 205 0.90 18.08 -2.39
C SER A 205 -0.28 17.18 -2.09
N LEU A 206 -1.00 16.76 -3.15
CA LEU A 206 -2.18 15.89 -3.11
C LEU A 206 -1.99 14.72 -4.07
N LEU A 207 -2.45 13.54 -3.64
CA LEU A 207 -2.48 12.33 -4.45
C LEU A 207 -3.73 11.50 -4.11
N TYR A 208 -4.37 10.92 -5.12
CA TYR A 208 -5.43 9.94 -4.96
C TYR A 208 -5.03 8.63 -5.64
N VAL A 209 -5.26 7.52 -4.96
CA VAL A 209 -4.97 6.17 -5.46
C VAL A 209 -6.16 5.26 -5.18
N ILE A 210 -6.45 4.36 -6.11
CA ILE A 210 -7.42 3.28 -5.84
C ILE A 210 -7.09 2.04 -6.64
N THR A 211 -7.07 0.89 -5.97
CA THR A 211 -7.08 -0.42 -6.64
C THR A 211 -8.51 -0.93 -6.73
N THR A 212 -9.00 -1.19 -7.94
CA THR A 212 -10.39 -1.61 -8.20
C THR A 212 -10.46 -2.64 -9.33
N ILE A 213 -11.68 -2.99 -9.75
CA ILE A 213 -12.01 -3.90 -10.84
C ILE A 213 -12.78 -3.17 -11.94
N SER A 214 -12.58 -3.61 -13.17
CA SER A 214 -13.40 -3.14 -14.29
C SER A 214 -14.83 -3.69 -14.18
N LYS A 215 -15.79 -2.99 -14.79
CA LYS A 215 -17.15 -3.51 -14.90
C LYS A 215 -17.21 -4.84 -15.68
N GLY A 216 -16.31 -5.02 -16.65
CA GLY A 216 -16.22 -6.22 -17.49
C GLY A 216 -15.80 -7.47 -16.70
N ASP A 217 -14.95 -7.29 -15.70
CA ASP A 217 -14.35 -8.39 -14.93
C ASP A 217 -15.12 -8.68 -13.64
N ARG A 218 -16.11 -7.85 -13.26
CA ARG A 218 -16.79 -7.93 -11.96
C ARG A 218 -17.48 -9.27 -11.70
N ASP A 219 -18.19 -9.82 -12.69
CA ASP A 219 -18.88 -11.09 -12.52
C ASP A 219 -17.88 -12.26 -12.35
N GLU A 220 -16.78 -12.24 -13.11
CA GLU A 220 -15.68 -13.21 -12.96
C GLU A 220 -15.01 -13.07 -11.60
N PHE A 221 -14.74 -11.84 -11.16
CA PHE A 221 -14.15 -11.56 -9.86
C PHE A 221 -15.01 -12.12 -8.72
N ILE A 222 -16.33 -11.88 -8.74
CA ILE A 222 -17.26 -12.42 -7.73
C ILE A 222 -17.22 -13.95 -7.75
N GLN A 223 -17.28 -14.57 -8.94
CA GLN A 223 -17.26 -16.02 -9.07
C GLN A 223 -15.97 -16.62 -8.52
N ARG A 224 -14.81 -16.02 -8.85
CA ARG A 224 -13.49 -16.47 -8.39
C ARG A 224 -13.24 -16.16 -6.91
N ALA A 225 -13.84 -15.10 -6.36
CA ALA A 225 -13.68 -14.74 -4.96
C ALA A 225 -14.56 -15.60 -4.01
N ALA A 226 -15.69 -16.12 -4.49
CA ALA A 226 -16.66 -16.84 -3.66
C ALA A 226 -16.05 -18.00 -2.81
N PRO A 227 -15.12 -18.84 -3.30
CA PRO A 227 -14.51 -19.88 -2.48
C PRO A 227 -13.67 -19.36 -1.30
N TYR A 228 -13.24 -18.10 -1.35
CA TYR A 228 -12.35 -17.48 -0.37
C TYR A 228 -13.09 -16.68 0.71
N GLU A 229 -14.42 -16.54 0.58
CA GLU A 229 -15.23 -15.73 1.49
C GLU A 229 -15.12 -16.25 2.93
N GLY A 230 -14.78 -15.34 3.86
CA GLY A 230 -14.60 -15.66 5.28
C GLY A 230 -13.30 -16.41 5.62
N LEU A 231 -12.45 -16.72 4.64
CA LEU A 231 -11.13 -17.27 4.90
C LEU A 231 -10.14 -16.17 5.27
N ARG A 232 -9.18 -16.51 6.14
CA ARG A 232 -8.06 -15.62 6.44
C ARG A 232 -7.06 -15.64 5.28
N LEU A 233 -6.75 -14.47 4.73
CA LEU A 233 -5.69 -14.29 3.75
C LEU A 233 -4.33 -14.76 4.31
N PRO A 234 -3.58 -15.63 3.62
CA PRO A 234 -2.21 -15.96 3.99
C PRO A 234 -1.25 -14.83 3.60
N GLU A 235 -0.05 -14.87 4.17
CA GLU A 235 1.05 -14.01 3.73
C GLU A 235 1.38 -14.25 2.25
N ALA A 236 1.80 -13.19 1.56
CA ALA A 236 2.24 -13.29 0.17
C ALA A 236 3.41 -14.29 0.02
N THR A 237 3.41 -15.02 -1.10
CA THR A 237 4.45 -16.00 -1.44
C THR A 237 5.38 -15.54 -2.56
N THR A 238 4.97 -14.51 -3.29
CA THR A 238 5.77 -13.81 -4.30
C THR A 238 5.83 -12.32 -3.96
N SER A 239 6.92 -11.68 -4.36
CA SER A 239 6.93 -10.23 -4.55
C SER A 239 6.67 -10.02 -6.02
N ASP A 240 5.59 -9.31 -6.31
CA ASP A 240 5.34 -8.80 -7.64
C ASP A 240 6.07 -7.44 -7.82
#